data_AF-A0A921LFV8-F1
#
_entry.id   AF-A0A921LFV8-F1
#
_cell.length_a   1.000
_cell.length_b   1.000
_cell.length_c   1.000
_cell.angle_alpha   90.00
_cell.angle_beta   90.00
_cell.angle_gamma   90.00
#
_symmetry.space_group_name_H-M   'P 1'
#
loop_
_entity.id
_entity.type
_entity.pdbx_description
1 polymer ?
#
loop_
_entity_poly.entity_id
_entity_poly.type
_entity_poly.pdbx_seq_one_letter_code
_entity_poly.pdbx_strand_id
1 'polypeptide(L)'
;MKSRYKSKEKRKRLQGCKGSLTVEAACLMPLVGLLLVSTVLLLFYFYDKNIIASCAYETAVIGSTKAREKEGVDASLLNQAFQQRIQGKCIFFPGARADIQVEDETITVSAYASRKYFSLRVVQRAAVTEPEDHIRRIRRITG
;
A
#
# COMPACT_ATOMS: atom_id res chain seq x y z
N MET A 1 22.97 65.26 -23.38
CA MET A 1 23.22 64.94 -21.96
C MET A 1 22.20 63.99 -21.30
N LYS A 2 20.90 64.06 -21.64
CA LYS A 2 19.83 63.21 -21.04
C LYS A 2 19.91 61.70 -21.34
N SER A 3 20.50 61.29 -22.47
CA SER A 3 20.65 59.88 -22.86
C SER A 3 21.58 59.09 -21.93
N ARG A 4 22.70 59.69 -21.48
CA ARG A 4 23.61 59.04 -20.51
C ARG A 4 22.98 58.89 -19.12
N TYR A 5 22.04 59.76 -18.75
CA TYR A 5 21.36 59.70 -17.45
C TYR A 5 20.39 58.50 -17.40
N LYS A 6 19.57 58.30 -18.45
CA LYS A 6 18.69 57.11 -18.55
C LYS A 6 19.45 55.78 -18.54
N SER A 7 20.65 55.72 -19.14
CA SER A 7 21.51 54.51 -19.11
C SER A 7 22.06 54.21 -17.71
N LYS A 8 22.42 55.24 -16.93
CA LYS A 8 22.86 55.09 -15.53
C LYS A 8 21.71 54.66 -14.62
N GLU A 9 20.50 55.16 -14.85
CA GLU A 9 19.33 54.78 -14.06
C GLU A 9 18.84 53.36 -14.36
N LYS A 10 18.87 52.94 -15.64
CA LYS A 10 18.63 51.52 -16.01
C LYS A 10 19.65 50.58 -15.36
N ARG A 11 20.94 50.93 -15.34
CA ARG A 11 21.97 50.13 -14.66
C ARG A 11 21.80 50.07 -13.14
N LYS A 12 21.36 51.16 -12.49
CA LYS A 12 21.02 51.16 -11.06
C LYS A 12 19.80 50.31 -10.73
N ARG A 13 18.78 50.29 -11.62
CA ARG A 13 17.59 49.43 -11.45
C ARG A 13 17.91 47.93 -11.63
N LEU A 14 18.80 47.56 -12.55
CA LEU A 14 19.28 46.17 -12.66
C LEU A 14 20.25 45.78 -11.53
N GLN A 15 20.95 46.73 -10.91
CA GLN A 15 21.84 46.47 -9.77
C GLN A 15 21.10 46.07 -8.48
N GLY A 16 19.78 46.30 -8.40
CA GLY A 16 18.95 45.99 -7.23
C GLY A 16 18.42 44.56 -7.16
N CYS A 17 18.52 43.78 -8.23
CA CYS A 17 18.12 42.36 -8.25
C CYS A 17 19.34 41.49 -8.53
N LYS A 18 20.27 41.43 -7.57
CA LYS A 18 21.32 40.41 -7.57
C LYS A 18 20.76 39.17 -6.87
N GLY A 19 20.13 38.29 -7.63
CA GLY A 19 19.93 36.91 -7.18
C GLY A 19 21.31 36.30 -6.93
N SER A 20 21.53 35.76 -5.74
CA SER A 20 22.76 35.03 -5.44
C SER A 20 22.52 33.56 -5.78
N LEU A 21 23.28 33.05 -6.74
CA LEU A 21 23.15 31.67 -7.23
C LEU A 21 23.33 30.64 -6.11
N THR A 22 24.07 31.01 -5.06
CA THR A 22 24.28 30.19 -3.86
C THR A 22 23.03 30.08 -2.99
N VAL A 23 22.22 31.13 -2.83
CA VAL A 23 20.97 31.05 -2.03
C VAL A 23 19.87 30.29 -2.77
N GLU A 24 19.84 30.37 -4.11
CA GLU A 24 18.92 29.56 -4.91
C GLU A 24 19.31 28.08 -4.86
N ALA A 25 20.60 27.75 -4.97
CA ALA A 25 21.09 26.38 -4.82
C ALA A 25 20.87 25.81 -3.40
N ALA A 26 20.97 26.64 -2.36
CA ALA A 26 20.71 26.24 -0.97
C ALA A 26 19.24 25.84 -0.73
N CYS A 27 18.29 26.41 -1.48
CA CYS A 27 16.89 26.00 -1.46
C CYS A 27 16.62 24.72 -2.28
N LEU A 28 17.46 24.45 -3.28
CA LEU A 28 17.33 23.29 -4.15
C LEU A 28 17.77 21.99 -3.47
N MET A 29 18.81 22.05 -2.63
CA MET A 29 19.28 20.90 -1.84
C MET A 29 18.21 20.24 -0.94
N PRO A 30 17.45 20.98 -0.10
CA PRO A 30 16.38 20.38 0.70
C PRO A 30 15.23 19.87 -0.18
N LEU A 31 14.94 20.48 -1.33
CA LEU A 31 13.95 19.97 -2.27
C LEU A 31 14.35 18.59 -2.82
N VAL A 32 15.61 18.43 -3.23
CA VAL A 32 16.14 17.13 -3.68
C VAL A 32 16.11 16.11 -2.54
N GLY A 33 16.50 16.50 -1.34
CA GLY A 33 16.40 15.64 -0.15
C GLY A 33 14.98 15.16 0.12
N LEU A 34 14.00 16.06 0.03
CA LEU A 34 12.58 15.72 0.17
C LEU A 34 12.11 14.73 -0.89
N LEU A 35 12.51 14.93 -2.15
CA LEU A 35 12.16 14.03 -3.26
C LEU A 35 12.76 12.63 -3.10
N LEU A 36 14.00 12.54 -2.62
CA LEU A 36 14.65 11.25 -2.37
C LEU A 36 13.95 10.51 -1.23
N VAL A 37 13.72 11.19 -0.10
CA VAL A 37 13.03 10.59 1.05
C VAL A 37 11.60 10.19 0.67
N SER A 38 10.86 11.03 -0.05
CA SER A 38 9.50 10.71 -0.49
C SER A 38 9.46 9.49 -1.40
N THR A 39 10.41 9.39 -2.33
CA THR A 39 10.49 8.25 -3.26
C THR A 39 10.75 6.95 -2.50
N VAL A 40 11.71 6.95 -1.56
CA VAL A 40 12.01 5.78 -0.74
C VAL A 40 10.79 5.37 0.11
N LEU A 41 10.10 6.32 0.74
CA LEU A 41 8.88 6.05 1.50
C LEU A 41 7.76 5.47 0.63
N LEU A 42 7.60 5.96 -0.60
CA LEU A 42 6.60 5.46 -1.54
C LEU A 42 6.89 4.01 -1.94
N LEU A 43 8.16 3.67 -2.19
CA LEU A 43 8.56 2.31 -2.52
C LEU A 43 8.25 1.35 -1.37
N PHE A 44 8.59 1.71 -0.13
CA PHE A 44 8.22 0.92 1.04
C PHE A 44 6.70 0.78 1.20
N TYR A 45 5.96 1.86 0.95
CA TYR A 45 4.49 1.82 0.99
C TYR A 45 3.90 0.80 0.00
N PHE A 46 4.39 0.79 -1.25
CA PHE A 46 3.93 -0.17 -2.25
C PHE A 46 4.38 -1.59 -1.94
N TYR A 47 5.61 -1.77 -1.47
CA TYR A 47 6.12 -3.10 -1.09
C TYR A 47 5.29 -3.71 0.04
N ASP A 48 5.07 -2.95 1.11
CA ASP A 48 4.25 -3.37 2.24
C ASP A 48 2.80 -3.64 1.85
N LYS A 49 2.23 -2.81 0.96
CA LYS A 49 0.87 -3.03 0.45
C LYS A 49 0.74 -4.40 -0.20
N ASN A 50 1.70 -4.77 -1.05
CA ASN A 50 1.68 -6.05 -1.75
C ASN A 50 1.88 -7.23 -0.79
N ILE A 51 2.77 -7.10 0.20
CA ILE A 51 2.98 -8.13 1.22
C ILE A 51 1.72 -8.36 2.05
N ILE A 52 1.07 -7.29 2.53
CA ILE A 52 -0.17 -7.39 3.31
C ILE A 52 -1.32 -7.93 2.45
N ALA A 53 -1.39 -7.54 1.17
CA ALA A 53 -2.35 -8.09 0.22
C ALA A 53 -2.18 -9.59 0.00
N SER A 54 -0.93 -10.07 -0.13
CA SER A 54 -0.63 -11.50 -0.25
C SER A 54 -1.05 -12.26 1.00
N CYS A 55 -0.69 -11.75 2.19
CA CYS A 55 -1.10 -12.38 3.45
C CYS A 55 -2.63 -12.44 3.58
N ALA A 56 -3.34 -11.37 3.20
CA ALA A 56 -4.80 -11.33 3.23
C ALA A 56 -5.42 -12.31 2.22
N TYR A 57 -4.85 -12.40 1.02
CA TYR A 57 -5.28 -13.35 -0.01
C TYR A 57 -5.06 -14.80 0.42
N GLU A 58 -3.88 -15.13 0.94
CA GLU A 58 -3.58 -16.46 1.48
C GLU A 58 -4.54 -16.84 2.62
N THR A 59 -4.83 -15.92 3.53
CA THR A 59 -5.82 -16.17 4.59
C THR A 59 -7.23 -16.35 4.02
N ALA A 60 -7.64 -15.60 3.00
CA ALA A 60 -8.94 -15.75 2.36
C ALA A 60 -9.08 -17.12 1.68
N VAL A 61 -8.03 -17.57 0.96
CA VAL A 61 -8.00 -18.88 0.31
C VAL A 61 -8.00 -20.02 1.34
N ILE A 62 -7.22 -19.89 2.41
CA ILE A 62 -7.19 -20.92 3.46
C ILE A 62 -8.53 -20.98 4.18
N GLY A 63 -9.18 -19.83 4.38
CA GLY A 63 -10.56 -19.77 4.85
C GLY A 63 -11.49 -20.53 3.91
N SER A 64 -11.36 -20.32 2.59
CA SER A 64 -12.29 -20.93 1.62
C SER A 64 -12.09 -22.43 1.50
N THR A 65 -10.85 -22.92 1.69
CA THR A 65 -10.59 -24.35 1.80
C THR A 65 -11.09 -24.94 3.12
N LYS A 66 -10.92 -24.22 4.24
CA LYS A 66 -11.36 -24.64 5.58
C LYS A 66 -12.89 -24.68 5.70
N ALA A 67 -13.61 -23.83 4.98
CA ALA A 67 -15.07 -23.85 4.88
C ALA A 67 -15.63 -25.19 4.37
N ARG A 68 -14.81 -25.99 3.69
CA ARG A 68 -15.17 -27.33 3.21
C ARG A 68 -14.95 -28.42 4.26
N GLU A 69 -14.15 -28.18 5.29
CA GLU A 69 -13.88 -29.17 6.34
C GLU A 69 -15.05 -29.23 7.32
N LYS A 70 -15.32 -30.42 7.87
CA LYS A 70 -16.44 -30.64 8.82
C LYS A 70 -16.38 -29.81 10.09
N GLU A 71 -15.21 -29.23 10.41
CA GLU A 71 -14.98 -28.39 11.58
C GLU A 71 -15.45 -26.93 11.38
N GLY A 72 -15.84 -26.54 10.17
CA GLY A 72 -16.25 -25.17 9.86
C GLY A 72 -15.09 -24.18 9.87
N VAL A 73 -15.41 -22.89 9.72
CA VAL A 73 -14.41 -21.80 9.73
C VAL A 73 -14.59 -20.95 10.97
N ASP A 74 -13.57 -20.95 11.82
CA ASP A 74 -13.44 -19.95 12.88
C ASP A 74 -12.64 -18.74 12.38
N ALA A 75 -13.27 -17.57 12.40
CA ALA A 75 -12.63 -16.30 12.06
C ALA A 75 -11.45 -15.97 13.00
N SER A 76 -11.47 -16.47 14.24
CA SER A 76 -10.40 -16.25 15.21
C SER A 76 -9.09 -16.95 14.79
N LEU A 77 -9.20 -18.20 14.33
CA LEU A 77 -8.08 -19.01 13.84
C LEU A 77 -7.47 -18.41 12.57
N LEU A 78 -8.32 -17.92 11.66
CA LEU A 78 -7.87 -17.23 10.45
C LEU A 78 -7.13 -15.93 10.78
N ASN A 79 -7.57 -15.20 11.81
CA ASN A 79 -6.88 -14.00 12.26
C ASN A 79 -5.52 -14.34 12.87
N GLN A 80 -5.44 -15.41 13.68
CA GLN A 80 -4.18 -15.88 14.23
C GLN A 80 -3.21 -16.32 13.13
N ALA A 81 -3.68 -17.03 12.11
CA ALA A 81 -2.86 -17.43 10.96
C ALA A 81 -2.35 -16.22 10.18
N PHE A 82 -3.16 -15.18 10.02
CA PHE A 82 -2.74 -13.91 9.42
C PHE A 82 -1.66 -13.22 10.25
N GLN A 83 -1.83 -13.15 11.58
CA GLN A 83 -0.84 -12.55 12.48
C GLN A 83 0.49 -13.32 12.45
N GLN A 84 0.46 -14.65 12.44
CA GLN A 84 1.67 -15.48 12.33
C GLN A 84 2.43 -15.26 11.03
N ARG A 85 1.74 -15.08 9.90
CA ARG A 85 2.39 -14.81 8.59
C ARG A 85 3.01 -13.42 8.48
N ILE A 86 2.51 -12.48 9.26
CA ILE A 86 3.00 -11.10 9.31
C ILE A 86 4.15 -10.98 10.30
N GLN A 87 4.14 -11.76 11.39
CA GLN A 87 5.26 -11.86 12.32
C GLN A 87 6.52 -12.33 11.60
N GLY A 88 7.60 -11.56 11.76
CA GLY A 88 8.91 -11.86 11.15
C GLY A 88 9.14 -11.25 9.76
N LYS A 89 8.13 -10.65 9.12
CA LYS A 89 8.35 -9.85 7.90
C LYS A 89 8.81 -8.44 8.27
N CYS A 90 9.79 -7.92 7.53
CA CYS A 90 10.22 -6.52 7.63
C CYS A 90 9.16 -5.62 6.97
N ILE A 91 8.21 -5.13 7.77
CA ILE A 91 7.11 -4.28 7.31
C ILE A 91 7.29 -2.88 7.94
N PHE A 92 7.24 -1.84 7.11
CA PHE A 92 7.24 -0.45 7.55
C PHE A 92 5.99 -0.11 8.40
N PHE A 93 4.88 -0.84 8.24
CA PHE A 93 3.70 -0.80 9.10
C PHE A 93 3.68 -1.91 10.16
N PRO A 94 4.20 -1.68 11.38
CA PRO A 94 4.09 -2.64 12.46
C PRO A 94 2.62 -2.78 12.91
N GLY A 95 2.21 -4.01 13.26
CA GLY A 95 0.90 -4.26 13.86
C GLY A 95 -0.28 -4.24 12.89
N ALA A 96 -0.08 -4.73 11.66
CA ALA A 96 -1.18 -4.95 10.73
C ALA A 96 -2.23 -5.89 11.34
N ARG A 97 -3.51 -5.53 11.26
CA ARG A 97 -4.66 -6.29 11.78
C ARG A 97 -5.50 -6.78 10.62
N ALA A 98 -6.07 -7.98 10.75
CA ALA A 98 -7.11 -8.46 9.85
C ALA A 98 -8.45 -8.49 10.56
N ASP A 99 -9.48 -8.08 9.83
CA ASP A 99 -10.88 -8.32 10.13
C ASP A 99 -11.41 -9.29 9.09
N ILE A 100 -12.04 -10.37 9.54
CA ILE A 100 -12.42 -11.50 8.69
C ILE A 100 -13.92 -11.68 8.79
N GLN A 101 -14.58 -11.56 7.65
CA GLN A 101 -16.00 -11.81 7.49
C GLN A 101 -16.16 -13.11 6.70
N VAL A 102 -16.77 -14.10 7.35
CA VAL A 102 -17.06 -15.40 6.76
C VAL A 102 -18.53 -15.39 6.37
N GLU A 103 -18.80 -15.54 5.08
CA GLU A 103 -20.13 -15.68 4.49
C GLU A 103 -20.19 -17.03 3.77
N ASP A 104 -21.40 -17.59 3.57
CA ASP A 104 -21.58 -18.96 3.06
C ASP A 104 -20.91 -19.18 1.69
N GLU A 105 -20.97 -18.18 0.81
CA GLU A 105 -20.38 -18.25 -0.53
C GLU A 105 -19.02 -17.54 -0.65
N THR A 106 -18.71 -16.60 0.25
CA THR A 106 -17.48 -15.79 0.13
C THR A 106 -16.82 -15.48 1.46
N ILE A 107 -15.50 -15.49 1.48
CA ILE A 107 -14.70 -15.09 2.63
C ILE A 107 -13.99 -13.80 2.30
N THR A 108 -14.25 -12.78 3.11
CA THR A 108 -13.68 -11.45 2.96
C THR A 108 -12.69 -11.18 4.08
N VAL A 109 -11.43 -10.90 3.72
CA VAL A 109 -10.36 -10.55 4.64
C VAL A 109 -9.97 -9.09 4.42
N SER A 110 -10.26 -8.26 5.41
CA SER A 110 -9.92 -6.84 5.44
C SER A 110 -8.69 -6.62 6.32
N ALA A 111 -7.54 -6.34 5.72
CA ALA A 111 -6.31 -6.01 6.41
C ALA A 111 -6.14 -4.48 6.55
N TYR A 112 -5.74 -4.05 7.75
CA TYR A 112 -5.52 -2.66 8.12
C TYR A 112 -4.14 -2.49 8.74
N ALA A 113 -3.38 -1.50 8.28
CA ALA A 113 -2.11 -1.15 8.85
C ALA A 113 -2.01 0.38 8.95
N SER A 114 -1.49 0.91 10.05
CA SER A 114 -1.36 2.37 10.22
C SER A 114 -0.09 2.72 10.98
N ARG A 115 0.58 3.80 10.54
CA ARG A 115 1.77 4.34 11.19
C ARG A 115 1.85 5.84 10.98
N LYS A 116 1.67 6.60 12.06
CA LYS A 116 1.71 8.08 12.08
C LYS A 116 0.89 8.71 10.95
N TYR A 117 1.54 9.12 9.86
CA TYR A 117 0.94 9.80 8.71
C TYR A 117 0.43 8.86 7.61
N PHE A 118 0.77 7.57 7.67
CA PHE A 118 0.41 6.61 6.64
C PHE A 118 -0.61 5.61 7.16
N SER A 119 -1.62 5.33 6.34
CA SER A 119 -2.61 4.28 6.58
C SER A 119 -2.78 3.44 5.32
N LEU A 120 -2.90 2.14 5.51
CA LEU A 120 -3.11 1.16 4.46
C LEU A 120 -4.35 0.33 4.80
N ARG A 121 -5.24 0.18 3.83
CA ARG A 121 -6.34 -0.79 3.87
C ARG A 121 -6.28 -1.65 2.63
N VAL A 122 -6.35 -2.97 2.82
CA VAL A 122 -6.45 -3.94 1.73
C VAL A 122 -7.60 -4.87 2.04
N VAL A 123 -8.46 -5.11 1.06
CA VAL A 123 -9.57 -6.05 1.17
C VAL A 123 -9.35 -7.12 0.11
N GLN A 124 -9.35 -8.38 0.53
CA GLN A 124 -9.28 -9.53 -0.37
C GLN A 124 -10.49 -10.42 -0.14
N ARG A 125 -11.00 -11.00 -1.23
CA ARG A 125 -12.16 -11.89 -1.21
C ARG A 125 -11.79 -13.20 -1.88
N ALA A 126 -12.24 -14.31 -1.32
CA ALA A 126 -12.14 -15.62 -1.94
C ALA A 126 -13.51 -16.29 -1.89
N ALA A 127 -13.96 -16.85 -3.01
CA ALA A 127 -15.19 -17.63 -3.05
C ALA A 127 -14.97 -19.00 -2.40
N VAL A 128 -15.94 -19.43 -1.59
CA VAL A 128 -16.03 -20.81 -1.12
C VAL A 128 -16.47 -21.64 -2.33
N THR A 129 -15.54 -22.40 -2.88
CA THR A 129 -15.79 -23.20 -4.08
C THR A 129 -15.93 -24.67 -3.70
N GLU A 130 -16.93 -25.33 -4.28
CA GLU A 130 -17.14 -26.78 -4.18
C GLU A 130 -16.80 -27.44 -5.53
N PRO A 131 -15.51 -27.58 -5.87
CA PRO A 131 -15.10 -28.14 -7.15
C PRO A 131 -15.57 -29.59 -7.34
N GLU A 132 -15.77 -30.33 -6.25
CA GLU A 132 -16.21 -31.72 -6.28
C GLU A 132 -17.61 -31.88 -6.85
N ASP A 133 -18.56 -31.01 -6.47
CA ASP A 133 -19.92 -31.04 -6.99
C ASP A 133 -19.98 -30.56 -8.44
N HIS A 134 -19.13 -29.61 -8.81
CA HIS A 134 -18.97 -29.21 -10.20
C HIS A 134 -18.48 -30.38 -11.08
N ILE A 135 -17.44 -31.09 -10.64
CA ILE A 135 -16.89 -32.25 -11.35
C ILE A 135 -17.90 -33.40 -11.41
N ARG A 136 -18.61 -33.70 -10.30
CA ARG A 136 -19.67 -34.71 -10.27
C ARG A 136 -20.80 -34.39 -11.23
N ARG A 137 -21.20 -33.11 -11.31
CA ARG A 137 -22.26 -32.65 -12.22
C ARG A 137 -21.85 -32.84 -13.68
N ILE A 138 -20.62 -32.48 -14.06
CA ILE A 138 -20.10 -32.73 -15.41
C ILE A 138 -20.10 -34.23 -15.73
N ARG A 139 -19.61 -35.08 -14.81
CA ARG A 139 -19.63 -36.54 -14.98
C ARG A 139 -21.04 -37.12 -15.19
N ARG A 140 -22.08 -36.53 -14.57
CA ARG A 140 -23.48 -36.95 -14.77
C ARG A 140 -24.07 -36.55 -16.12
N ILE A 141 -23.52 -35.52 -16.77
CA ILE A 141 -24.03 -35.01 -18.06
C ILE A 141 -23.31 -35.68 -19.24
N THR A 142 -22.04 -36.06 -19.04
CA THR A 142 -21.21 -36.69 -20.07
C THR A 142 -21.20 -38.23 -20.00
N GLY A 143 -21.66 -38.81 -18.89
CA GLY A 143 -21.73 -40.25 -18.65
C GLY A 143 -23.04 -40.89 -19.10
#